data_AF-A0A2H3D7P8-F1
#
_entry.id   AF-A0A2H3D7P8-F1
#
_cell.length_a   1.000
_cell.length_b   1.000
_cell.length_c   1.000
_cell.angle_alpha   90.00
_cell.angle_beta   90.00
_cell.angle_gamma   90.00
#
_symmetry.space_group_name_H-M   'P 1'
#
loop_
_entity.id
_entity.type
_entity.pdbx_description
1 polymer ?
#
loop_
_entity_poly.entity_id
_entity_poly.type
_entity_poly.pdbx_seq_one_letter_code
_entity_poly.pdbx_strand_id
1 'polypeptide(L)'
;MDSFYNKSKAAALVDELASERKSQYPEGFYLSELNLGAQWQRRLDFIQRLDPAEWRLVCNDEEDAATEVLFVVHGAVSSRDLAPMISKVNTKKALYLRQGLTVTGYGAESFARAVEAIPKLFALFSRDIGEHNMSEMDCMAQDLSELLITKDMDPHGYLANIAGDKYVYTDDNQVRFYERKTTASGEREFVEVSPNKIQVGDIVEMHVSFTAVPLKGGRKKVVSVLRSITLLDGNLTEEAVAAKSNIRIQASTLKRKKGVHEGEMMHETGRKFSRMRIREPEPTKSLST
;
A
#
# COMPACT_ATOMS: atom_id res chain seq x y z
N MET A 1 -4.45 12.69 -5.65
CA MET A 1 -4.50 13.77 -4.63
C MET A 1 -4.93 15.08 -5.27
N ASP A 2 -5.73 15.86 -4.56
CA ASP A 2 -6.32 17.10 -5.05
C ASP A 2 -5.50 18.35 -4.66
N SER A 3 -6.03 19.53 -4.95
CA SER A 3 -5.38 20.83 -4.74
C SER A 3 -5.18 21.22 -3.27
N PHE A 4 -5.84 20.53 -2.33
CA PHE A 4 -5.73 20.83 -0.90
C PHE A 4 -4.48 20.22 -0.26
N TYR A 5 -3.88 19.23 -0.93
CA TYR A 5 -2.69 18.57 -0.43
C TYR A 5 -1.42 19.30 -0.86
N ASN A 6 -0.58 19.67 0.10
CA ASN A 6 0.65 20.42 -0.16
C ASN A 6 1.77 19.49 -0.67
N LYS A 7 1.83 19.32 -1.99
CA LYS A 7 2.81 18.46 -2.67
C LYS A 7 4.26 18.90 -2.45
N SER A 8 4.52 20.21 -2.38
CA SER A 8 5.88 20.72 -2.18
C SER A 8 6.39 20.42 -0.77
N LYS A 9 5.54 20.59 0.25
CA LYS A 9 5.86 20.23 1.64
C LYS A 9 6.02 18.72 1.77
N ALA A 10 5.19 17.92 1.09
CA ALA A 10 5.31 16.47 1.05
C ALA A 10 6.65 16.01 0.45
N ALA A 11 7.08 16.61 -0.67
CA ALA A 11 8.36 16.27 -1.30
C ALA A 11 9.54 16.55 -0.36
N ALA A 12 9.58 17.74 0.26
CA ALA A 12 10.62 18.10 1.22
C ALA A 12 10.64 17.14 2.42
N LEU A 13 9.47 16.78 2.94
CA LEU A 13 9.35 15.87 4.08
C LEU A 13 9.80 14.44 3.73
N VAL A 14 9.54 13.96 2.51
CA VAL A 14 10.06 12.66 2.04
C VAL A 14 11.59 12.65 2.07
N ASP A 15 12.25 13.69 1.57
CA ASP A 15 13.71 13.77 1.55
C ASP A 15 14.31 13.93 2.95
N GLU A 16 13.71 14.76 3.80
CA GLU A 16 14.10 14.93 5.19
C GLU A 16 14.05 13.59 5.94
N LEU A 17 12.93 12.88 5.85
CA LEU A 17 12.73 11.60 6.54
C LEU A 17 13.66 10.51 5.99
N ALA A 18 13.88 10.46 4.67
CA ALA A 18 14.81 9.52 4.07
C ALA A 18 16.25 9.76 4.53
N SER A 19 16.68 11.02 4.55
CA SER A 19 18.02 11.40 5.02
C SER A 19 18.20 11.08 6.49
N GLU A 20 17.19 11.38 7.30
CA GLU A 20 17.22 11.11 8.72
C GLU A 20 17.28 9.60 9.01
N ARG A 21 16.44 8.82 8.32
CA ARG A 21 16.42 7.36 8.47
C ARG A 21 17.78 6.76 8.15
N LYS A 22 18.40 7.22 7.06
CA LYS A 22 19.76 6.82 6.66
C LYS A 22 20.80 7.16 7.72
N SER A 23 20.70 8.32 8.37
CA SER A 23 21.61 8.68 9.46
C SER A 23 21.46 7.79 10.69
N GLN A 24 20.24 7.29 10.95
CA GLN A 24 19.94 6.45 12.10
C GLN A 24 20.27 4.97 11.86
N TYR A 25 20.13 4.51 10.62
CA TYR A 25 20.32 3.11 10.22
C TYR A 25 21.12 3.05 8.91
N PRO A 26 22.42 3.39 8.93
CA PRO A 26 23.26 3.49 7.72
C PRO A 26 23.48 2.17 6.97
N GLU A 27 23.32 1.04 7.64
CA GLU A 27 23.45 -0.32 7.12
C GLU A 27 22.24 -0.77 6.28
N GLY A 28 21.13 -0.03 6.32
CA GLY A 28 19.93 -0.36 5.57
C GLY A 28 20.11 -0.30 4.05
N PHE A 29 19.35 -1.15 3.35
CA PHE A 29 19.35 -1.19 1.89
C PHE A 29 18.44 -0.10 1.31
N TYR A 30 18.88 1.15 1.30
CA TYR A 30 18.10 2.25 0.70
C TYR A 30 18.12 2.18 -0.82
N LEU A 31 16.95 2.07 -1.44
CA LEU A 31 16.87 1.96 -2.91
C LEU A 31 17.41 3.21 -3.62
N SER A 32 17.29 4.38 -2.99
CA SER A 32 17.81 5.66 -3.47
C SER A 32 19.34 5.75 -3.50
N GLU A 33 20.02 4.82 -2.82
CA GLU A 33 21.48 4.75 -2.69
C GLU A 33 22.05 3.53 -3.42
N LEU A 34 21.22 2.81 -4.17
CA LEU A 34 21.64 1.58 -4.82
C LEU A 34 22.80 1.82 -5.78
N ASN A 35 23.96 1.31 -5.39
CA ASN A 35 25.17 1.30 -6.19
C ASN A 35 25.65 -0.14 -6.38
N LEU A 36 25.27 -0.75 -7.51
CA LEU A 36 25.61 -2.14 -7.86
C LEU A 36 27.09 -2.35 -8.25
N GLY A 37 28.00 -1.58 -7.66
CA GLY A 37 29.44 -1.77 -7.80
C GLY A 37 29.93 -3.08 -7.16
N ALA A 38 31.23 -3.37 -7.31
CA ALA A 38 31.83 -4.64 -6.94
C ALA A 38 31.66 -5.03 -5.45
N GLN A 39 31.49 -4.07 -4.54
CA GLN A 39 31.26 -4.36 -3.11
C GLN A 39 29.84 -4.86 -2.82
N TRP A 40 28.82 -4.26 -3.42
CA TRP A 40 27.43 -4.70 -3.27
C TRP A 40 27.22 -6.09 -3.86
N GLN A 41 27.83 -6.36 -5.01
CA GLN A 41 27.74 -7.68 -5.67
C GLN A 41 28.36 -8.81 -4.84
N ARG A 42 29.27 -8.53 -3.91
CA ARG A 42 29.87 -9.57 -3.05
C ARG A 42 28.99 -9.98 -1.87
N ARG A 43 28.07 -9.10 -1.45
CA ARG A 43 27.16 -9.34 -0.32
C ARG A 43 25.83 -9.94 -0.76
N LEU A 44 25.48 -9.76 -2.03
CA LEU A 44 24.19 -10.14 -2.60
C LEU A 44 24.28 -11.47 -3.34
N ASP A 45 23.30 -12.32 -3.14
CA ASP A 45 23.18 -13.61 -3.81
C ASP A 45 21.73 -13.89 -4.21
N PHE A 46 21.51 -14.93 -5.00
CA PHE A 46 20.19 -15.40 -5.41
C PHE A 46 19.92 -16.80 -4.89
N ILE A 47 18.82 -16.96 -4.15
CA ILE A 47 18.29 -18.28 -3.79
C ILE A 47 17.06 -18.62 -4.61
N GLN A 48 17.00 -19.86 -5.09
CA GLN A 48 15.79 -20.43 -5.67
C GLN A 48 14.97 -21.11 -4.59
N ARG A 49 13.67 -20.83 -4.54
CA ARG A 49 12.71 -21.41 -3.61
C ARG A 49 11.50 -21.97 -4.36
N LEU A 50 10.82 -22.92 -3.73
CA LEU A 50 9.52 -23.48 -4.19
C LEU A 50 9.56 -24.26 -5.52
N ASP A 51 8.46 -24.97 -5.77
CA ASP A 51 8.10 -25.55 -7.07
C ASP A 51 6.68 -25.06 -7.44
N PRO A 52 6.50 -24.21 -8.47
CA PRO A 52 7.51 -23.73 -9.41
C PRO A 52 8.50 -22.72 -8.79
N ALA A 53 9.71 -22.74 -9.32
CA ALA A 53 10.86 -21.94 -8.89
C ALA A 53 10.55 -20.45 -8.73
N GLU A 54 10.98 -19.85 -7.62
CA GLU A 54 11.01 -18.41 -7.37
C GLU A 54 12.45 -18.01 -6.99
N TRP A 55 13.01 -16.97 -7.59
CA TRP A 55 14.36 -16.49 -7.26
C TRP A 55 14.29 -15.21 -6.44
N ARG A 56 14.90 -15.20 -5.25
CA ARG A 56 14.95 -14.03 -4.36
C ARG A 56 16.37 -13.53 -4.19
N LEU A 57 16.49 -12.22 -4.10
CA LEU A 57 17.74 -11.57 -3.72
C LEU A 57 17.93 -11.68 -2.20
N VAL A 58 19.07 -12.21 -1.79
CA VAL A 58 19.45 -12.37 -0.38
C VAL A 58 20.78 -11.68 -0.07
N CYS A 59 20.97 -11.33 1.21
CA CYS A 59 22.24 -10.88 1.75
C CYS A 59 22.87 -12.05 2.52
N ASN A 60 24.14 -12.32 2.21
CA ASN A 60 24.96 -13.23 2.98
C ASN A 60 25.73 -12.41 4.02
N ASP A 61 25.27 -12.41 5.27
CA ASP A 61 26.05 -11.89 6.38
C ASP A 61 26.79 -13.08 7.02
N GLU A 62 28.10 -12.94 7.25
CA GLU A 62 29.04 -14.05 7.53
C GLU A 62 28.70 -14.92 8.76
N GLU A 63 27.76 -14.48 9.61
CA GLU A 63 27.37 -15.16 10.86
C GLU A 63 25.93 -15.73 10.85
N ASP A 64 25.07 -15.33 9.90
CA ASP A 64 23.64 -15.68 9.88
C ASP A 64 23.21 -16.42 8.61
N ALA A 65 22.08 -17.12 8.69
CA ALA A 65 21.43 -17.69 7.50
C ALA A 65 21.08 -16.57 6.50
N ALA A 66 21.25 -16.84 5.19
CA ALA A 66 20.99 -15.86 4.14
C ALA A 66 19.60 -15.20 4.29
N THR A 67 19.56 -13.87 4.38
CA THR A 67 18.32 -13.12 4.67
C THR A 67 17.81 -12.41 3.41
N GLU A 68 16.48 -12.32 3.26
CA GLU A 68 15.87 -11.62 2.14
C GLU A 68 16.21 -10.12 2.18
N VAL A 69 16.67 -9.57 1.04
CA VAL A 69 17.02 -8.16 0.95
C VAL A 69 15.76 -7.30 0.90
N LEU A 70 15.61 -6.46 1.92
CA LEU A 70 14.51 -5.51 2.04
C LEU A 70 14.98 -4.10 1.67
N PHE A 71 14.57 -3.62 0.50
CA PHE A 71 14.88 -2.27 0.09
C PHE A 71 13.94 -1.25 0.74
N VAL A 72 14.54 -0.22 1.32
CA VAL A 72 13.85 0.90 1.95
C VAL A 72 13.49 1.95 0.90
N VAL A 73 12.20 2.33 0.83
CA VAL A 73 11.68 3.38 -0.05
C VAL A 73 10.75 4.30 0.73
N HIS A 74 10.94 5.61 0.60
CA HIS A 74 10.10 6.63 1.21
C HIS A 74 9.18 7.26 0.17
N GLY A 75 7.93 7.58 0.51
CA GLY A 75 7.05 8.29 -0.42
C GLY A 75 5.68 8.63 0.16
N ALA A 76 4.91 9.42 -0.58
CA ALA A 76 3.53 9.79 -0.23
C ALA A 76 2.53 8.81 -0.86
N VAL A 77 1.57 8.31 -0.08
CA VAL A 77 0.57 7.32 -0.53
C VAL A 77 -0.43 7.94 -1.49
N SER A 78 -0.41 7.54 -2.77
CA SER A 78 -1.34 8.03 -3.80
C SER A 78 -2.58 7.15 -3.99
N SER A 79 -2.46 5.84 -3.77
CA SER A 79 -3.56 4.88 -3.72
C SER A 79 -3.15 3.64 -2.92
N ARG A 80 -4.14 2.92 -2.40
CA ARG A 80 -3.94 1.72 -1.58
C ARG A 80 -5.00 0.66 -1.89
N ASP A 81 -4.56 -0.58 -1.90
CA ASP A 81 -5.38 -1.80 -1.94
C ASP A 81 -4.87 -2.70 -0.81
N LEU A 82 -5.36 -2.45 0.41
CA LEU A 82 -4.88 -3.05 1.65
C LEU A 82 -6.06 -3.66 2.40
N ALA A 83 -5.80 -4.63 3.28
CA ALA A 83 -6.81 -5.14 4.21
C ALA A 83 -7.41 -4.03 5.08
N PRO A 84 -8.68 -4.14 5.54
CA PRO A 84 -9.64 -5.21 5.28
C PRO A 84 -10.14 -5.26 3.84
N MET A 85 -10.38 -6.46 3.34
CA MET A 85 -11.07 -6.70 2.08
C MET A 85 -12.57 -6.45 2.23
N ILE A 86 -13.03 -5.29 1.76
CA ILE A 86 -14.43 -4.86 1.87
C ILE A 86 -15.24 -5.27 0.62
N SER A 87 -14.60 -5.32 -0.55
CA SER A 87 -15.27 -5.64 -1.80
C SER A 87 -15.28 -7.13 -2.10
N LYS A 88 -16.41 -7.62 -2.63
CA LYS A 88 -16.52 -9.00 -3.12
C LYS A 88 -15.53 -9.24 -4.25
N VAL A 89 -14.80 -10.35 -4.16
CA VAL A 89 -13.79 -10.73 -5.13
C VAL A 89 -14.38 -11.69 -6.17
N ASN A 90 -13.91 -11.56 -7.42
CA ASN A 90 -14.16 -12.54 -8.46
C ASN A 90 -13.29 -13.79 -8.23
N THR A 91 -13.92 -14.91 -7.90
CA THR A 91 -13.26 -16.21 -7.66
C THR A 91 -12.37 -16.67 -8.82
N LYS A 92 -12.71 -16.34 -10.08
CA LYS A 92 -11.89 -16.67 -11.26
C LYS A 92 -10.56 -15.91 -11.31
N LYS A 93 -10.43 -14.83 -10.52
CA LYS A 93 -9.23 -13.98 -10.43
C LYS A 93 -8.52 -14.12 -9.07
N ALA A 94 -8.88 -15.12 -8.26
CA ALA A 94 -8.30 -15.36 -6.95
C ALA A 94 -6.77 -15.38 -6.94
N LEU A 95 -6.16 -16.10 -7.89
CA LEU A 95 -4.71 -16.19 -8.07
C LEU A 95 -4.03 -14.82 -8.33
N TYR A 96 -4.78 -13.83 -8.75
CA TYR A 96 -4.27 -12.49 -9.08
C TYR A 96 -4.60 -11.44 -8.03
N LEU A 97 -5.19 -11.84 -6.90
CA LEU A 97 -5.37 -10.95 -5.76
C LEU A 97 -4.01 -10.49 -5.24
N ARG A 98 -3.93 -9.19 -4.95
CA ARG A 98 -2.72 -8.57 -4.45
C ARG A 98 -3.11 -7.52 -3.43
N GLN A 99 -2.27 -7.36 -2.42
CA GLN A 99 -2.21 -6.13 -1.65
C GLN A 99 -1.18 -5.22 -2.31
N GLY A 100 -1.47 -3.93 -2.36
CA GLY A 100 -0.62 -2.99 -3.07
C GLY A 100 -0.72 -1.58 -2.51
N LEU A 101 0.42 -0.90 -2.51
CA LEU A 101 0.52 0.52 -2.21
C LEU A 101 1.11 1.23 -3.42
N THR A 102 0.49 2.32 -3.84
CA THR A 102 1.05 3.19 -4.89
C THR A 102 1.52 4.46 -4.23
N VAL A 103 2.81 4.76 -4.35
CA VAL A 103 3.42 5.96 -3.77
C VAL A 103 3.94 6.92 -4.83
N THR A 104 4.14 8.17 -4.44
CA THR A 104 4.76 9.21 -5.25
C THR A 104 5.68 10.08 -4.41
N GLY A 105 6.79 10.55 -4.99
CA GLY A 105 7.74 11.44 -4.31
C GLY A 105 7.42 12.93 -4.43
N TYR A 106 6.47 13.33 -5.28
CA TYR A 106 6.17 14.75 -5.55
C TYR A 106 7.37 15.64 -5.96
N GLY A 107 8.43 15.03 -6.49
CA GLY A 107 9.67 15.72 -6.85
C GLY A 107 10.81 15.55 -5.85
N ALA A 108 10.61 14.78 -4.77
CA ALA A 108 11.66 14.39 -3.83
C ALA A 108 12.82 13.68 -4.56
N GLU A 109 14.05 14.09 -4.26
CA GLU A 109 15.26 13.58 -4.91
C GLU A 109 15.54 12.13 -4.53
N SER A 110 15.34 11.77 -3.26
CA SER A 110 15.49 10.40 -2.77
C SER A 110 14.56 9.43 -3.50
N PHE A 111 13.30 9.83 -3.71
CA PHE A 111 12.33 9.03 -4.44
C PHE A 111 12.69 8.90 -5.93
N ALA A 112 13.11 9.99 -6.57
CA ALA A 112 13.56 9.96 -7.96
C ALA A 112 14.73 8.98 -8.15
N ARG A 113 15.74 9.05 -7.28
CA ARG A 113 16.88 8.12 -7.29
C ARG A 113 16.46 6.67 -7.06
N ALA A 114 15.47 6.42 -6.19
CA ALA A 114 14.93 5.09 -5.99
C ALA A 114 14.24 4.54 -7.26
N VAL A 115 13.49 5.38 -7.98
CA VAL A 115 12.87 4.99 -9.26
C VAL A 115 13.95 4.67 -10.31
N GLU A 116 15.02 5.48 -10.38
CA GLU A 116 16.16 5.24 -11.29
C GLU A 116 16.98 3.98 -10.94
N ALA A 117 16.89 3.50 -9.71
CA ALA A 117 17.55 2.28 -9.26
C ALA A 117 16.82 0.99 -9.70
N ILE A 118 15.49 1.04 -9.91
CA ILE A 118 14.69 -0.14 -10.26
C ILE A 118 15.19 -0.82 -11.56
N PRO A 119 15.47 -0.10 -12.67
CA PRO A 119 16.03 -0.73 -13.88
C PRO A 119 17.38 -1.40 -13.63
N LYS A 120 18.20 -0.89 -12.71
CA LYS A 120 19.50 -1.48 -12.35
C LYS A 120 19.30 -2.82 -11.64
N LEU A 121 18.32 -2.92 -10.73
CA LEU A 121 17.93 -4.21 -10.15
C LEU A 121 17.40 -5.15 -11.22
N PHE A 122 16.56 -4.68 -12.15
CA PHE A 122 16.09 -5.53 -13.23
C PHE A 122 17.23 -6.10 -14.08
N ALA A 123 18.23 -5.28 -14.40
CA ALA A 123 19.43 -5.71 -15.10
C ALA A 123 20.25 -6.74 -14.30
N LEU A 124 20.35 -6.58 -12.98
CA LEU A 124 20.99 -7.53 -12.07
C LEU A 124 20.32 -8.92 -12.16
N PHE A 125 19.02 -8.97 -11.95
CA PHE A 125 18.23 -10.21 -12.08
C PHE A 125 18.37 -10.82 -13.49
N SER A 126 18.35 -10.00 -14.53
CA SER A 126 18.46 -10.48 -15.92
C SER A 126 19.83 -11.08 -16.22
N ARG A 127 20.90 -10.50 -15.67
CA ARG A 127 22.27 -10.98 -15.84
C ARG A 127 22.51 -12.29 -15.11
N ASP A 128 22.10 -12.35 -13.85
CA ASP A 128 22.46 -13.45 -12.96
C ASP A 128 21.51 -14.66 -13.07
N ILE A 129 20.29 -14.46 -13.60
CA ILE A 129 19.26 -15.51 -13.71
C ILE A 129 19.01 -15.96 -15.19
N GLY A 130 19.87 -15.56 -16.14
CA GLY A 130 19.74 -15.77 -17.60
C GLY A 130 19.30 -17.19 -18.08
N GLU A 131 18.79 -17.31 -19.31
CA GLU A 131 18.02 -18.47 -19.86
C GLU A 131 18.66 -19.87 -19.70
N HIS A 132 19.96 -19.95 -19.45
CA HIS A 132 20.67 -21.20 -19.19
C HIS A 132 21.64 -21.04 -18.00
N ASN A 133 21.53 -21.96 -17.03
CA ASN A 133 22.36 -22.16 -15.85
C ASN A 133 21.97 -21.38 -14.58
N MET A 134 20.93 -21.87 -13.91
CA MET A 134 20.90 -21.87 -12.43
C MET A 134 21.45 -23.23 -12.00
N SER A 135 22.56 -23.26 -11.26
CA SER A 135 23.14 -24.50 -10.71
C SER A 135 22.24 -25.09 -9.61
N GLU A 136 22.19 -26.43 -9.51
CA GLU A 136 21.76 -27.17 -8.31
C GLU A 136 22.69 -26.81 -7.13
N MET A 137 22.29 -26.75 -5.85
CA MET A 137 21.46 -27.66 -5.06
C MET A 137 21.16 -26.99 -3.69
N ASP A 138 19.90 -26.95 -3.24
CA ASP A 138 19.40 -27.66 -2.05
C ASP A 138 17.92 -27.32 -1.85
N CYS A 139 17.06 -28.32 -1.81
CA CYS A 139 15.63 -28.17 -1.59
C CYS A 139 15.34 -28.05 -0.09
N MET A 140 15.54 -26.86 0.45
CA MET A 140 14.78 -26.45 1.63
C MET A 140 13.45 -25.87 1.11
N ALA A 141 12.42 -26.72 1.06
CA ALA A 141 11.07 -26.21 1.22
C ALA A 141 11.09 -25.45 2.55
N GLN A 142 11.10 -24.12 2.50
CA GLN A 142 10.92 -23.37 3.74
C GLN A 142 9.58 -23.79 4.35
N ASP A 143 9.58 -23.94 5.67
CA ASP A 143 8.38 -23.91 6.50
C ASP A 143 7.67 -22.58 6.25
N LEU A 144 6.88 -22.51 5.18
CA LEU A 144 5.87 -21.47 5.07
C LEU A 144 4.83 -21.81 6.12
N SER A 145 4.80 -21.00 7.17
CA SER A 145 3.79 -21.18 8.20
C SER A 145 2.45 -20.74 7.64
N GLU A 146 1.50 -21.68 7.54
CA GLU A 146 0.11 -21.34 7.23
C GLU A 146 -0.44 -20.45 8.34
N LEU A 147 -0.92 -19.28 7.94
CA LEU A 147 -1.49 -18.27 8.81
C LEU A 147 -3.00 -18.24 8.63
N LEU A 148 -3.70 -17.93 9.71
CA LEU A 148 -5.14 -17.74 9.68
C LEU A 148 -5.49 -16.38 9.07
N ILE A 149 -6.42 -16.39 8.12
CA ILE A 149 -7.06 -15.17 7.63
C ILE A 149 -7.97 -14.64 8.75
N THR A 150 -7.57 -13.54 9.39
CA THR A 150 -8.30 -12.99 10.53
C THR A 150 -9.55 -12.24 10.08
N LYS A 151 -10.52 -12.10 10.98
CA LYS A 151 -11.75 -11.31 10.73
C LYS A 151 -11.46 -9.83 10.46
N ASP A 152 -10.37 -9.30 10.98
CA ASP A 152 -9.94 -7.92 10.71
C ASP A 152 -9.39 -7.75 9.29
N MET A 153 -8.89 -8.82 8.68
CA MET A 153 -8.44 -8.82 7.28
C MET A 153 -9.57 -9.13 6.30
N ASP A 154 -10.49 -10.01 6.70
CA ASP A 154 -11.60 -10.48 5.88
C ASP A 154 -12.94 -10.44 6.64
N PRO A 155 -13.50 -9.25 6.90
CA PRO A 155 -14.71 -9.11 7.73
C PRO A 155 -15.94 -9.85 7.17
N HIS A 156 -15.95 -10.12 5.87
CA HIS A 156 -17.05 -10.76 5.15
C HIS A 156 -16.74 -12.20 4.71
N GLY A 157 -15.56 -12.74 5.03
CA GLY A 157 -15.18 -14.10 4.64
C GLY A 157 -14.92 -14.28 3.14
N TYR A 158 -14.70 -13.21 2.36
CA TYR A 158 -14.47 -13.32 0.93
C TYR A 158 -13.14 -13.99 0.58
N LEU A 159 -12.07 -13.68 1.32
CA LEU A 159 -10.77 -14.33 1.16
C LEU A 159 -10.83 -15.78 1.62
N ALA A 160 -11.39 -16.05 2.79
CA ALA A 160 -11.53 -17.41 3.32
C ALA A 160 -12.33 -18.32 2.38
N ASN A 161 -13.46 -17.82 1.84
CA ASN A 161 -14.28 -18.56 0.88
C ASN A 161 -13.56 -18.83 -0.45
N ILE A 162 -12.67 -17.93 -0.87
CA ILE A 162 -11.94 -18.06 -2.13
C ILE A 162 -10.73 -18.97 -1.99
N ALA A 163 -10.06 -18.91 -0.83
CA ALA A 163 -8.94 -19.77 -0.51
C ALA A 163 -9.35 -21.24 -0.66
N GLY A 164 -10.47 -21.60 -0.01
CA GLY A 164 -10.99 -22.98 -0.03
C GLY A 164 -9.87 -23.96 0.27
N ASP A 165 -9.76 -25.01 -0.56
CA ASP A 165 -8.67 -26.00 -0.45
C ASP A 165 -7.51 -25.73 -1.43
N LYS A 166 -7.52 -24.59 -2.14
CA LYS A 166 -6.62 -24.33 -3.29
C LYS A 166 -5.54 -23.30 -3.00
N TYR A 167 -5.79 -22.37 -2.09
CA TYR A 167 -4.86 -21.32 -1.74
C TYR A 167 -4.69 -21.29 -0.23
N VAL A 168 -3.47 -21.03 0.19
CA VAL A 168 -3.08 -20.88 1.59
C VAL A 168 -2.54 -19.47 1.79
N TYR A 169 -2.86 -18.85 2.92
CA TYR A 169 -2.24 -17.61 3.36
C TYR A 169 -1.06 -17.98 4.26
N THR A 170 0.15 -17.52 3.93
CA THR A 170 1.36 -17.85 4.69
C THR A 170 2.04 -16.60 5.22
N ASP A 171 3.02 -16.78 6.10
CA ASP A 171 3.97 -15.74 6.51
C ASP A 171 4.58 -14.95 5.34
N ASP A 172 4.85 -15.62 4.22
CA ASP A 172 5.36 -14.98 3.02
C ASP A 172 4.35 -14.04 2.34
N ASN A 173 3.06 -14.17 2.63
CA ASN A 173 2.03 -13.25 2.15
C ASN A 173 1.74 -12.10 3.13
N GLN A 174 2.38 -12.09 4.30
CA GLN A 174 2.13 -11.09 5.33
C GLN A 174 2.81 -9.75 4.99
N VAL A 175 2.02 -8.69 5.00
CA VAL A 175 2.51 -7.30 5.03
C VAL A 175 2.40 -6.80 6.46
N ARG A 176 3.51 -6.29 7.02
CA ARG A 176 3.53 -5.70 8.37
C ARG A 176 3.26 -4.20 8.32
N PHE A 177 2.54 -3.68 9.31
CA PHE A 177 2.13 -2.29 9.36
C PHE A 177 2.57 -1.65 10.66
N TYR A 178 3.29 -0.54 10.56
CA TYR A 178 3.82 0.18 11.72
C TYR A 178 3.44 1.65 11.67
N GLU A 179 3.45 2.28 12.83
CA GLU A 179 3.46 3.73 13.00
C GLU A 179 4.71 4.11 13.77
N ARG A 180 5.43 5.10 13.24
CA ARG A 180 6.53 5.73 13.97
C ARG A 180 5.95 6.70 14.99
N LYS A 181 6.24 6.46 16.26
CA LYS A 181 5.95 7.37 17.37
C LYS A 181 7.25 7.95 17.90
N THR A 182 7.16 9.17 18.44
CA THR A 182 8.24 9.78 19.21
C THR A 182 7.83 9.74 20.67
N THR A 183 8.65 9.10 21.49
CA THR A 183 8.46 9.02 22.93
C THR A 183 8.73 10.38 23.57
N ALA A 184 8.36 10.53 24.84
CA ALA A 184 8.63 11.76 25.60
C ALA A 184 10.15 12.04 25.76
N SER A 185 11.00 11.02 25.65
CA SER A 185 12.47 11.16 25.65
C SER A 185 13.04 11.60 24.30
N GLY A 186 12.20 11.70 23.26
CA GLY A 186 12.63 11.99 21.89
C GLY A 186 13.08 10.74 21.11
N GLU A 187 13.07 9.57 21.75
CA GLU A 187 13.36 8.29 21.07
C GLU A 187 12.19 7.88 20.18
N ARG A 188 12.50 7.08 19.16
CA ARG A 188 11.51 6.65 18.18
C ARG A 188 11.14 5.20 18.41
N GLU A 189 9.84 4.94 18.47
CA GLU A 189 9.28 3.62 18.59
C GLU A 189 8.45 3.30 17.35
N PHE A 190 8.54 2.07 16.87
CA PHE A 190 7.69 1.56 15.80
C PHE A 190 6.65 0.64 16.41
N VAL A 191 5.39 1.09 16.40
CA VAL A 191 4.29 0.35 17.00
C VAL A 191 3.47 -0.28 15.88
N GLU A 192 3.12 -1.56 16.03
CA GLU A 192 2.26 -2.25 15.06
C GLU A 192 0.86 -1.63 15.03
N VAL A 193 0.32 -1.44 13.82
CA VAL A 193 -0.98 -0.78 13.61
C VAL A 193 -1.82 -1.52 12.59
N SER A 194 -3.13 -1.26 12.59
CA SER A 194 -4.01 -1.77 11.53
C SER A 194 -3.71 -1.09 10.18
N PRO A 195 -3.76 -1.82 9.05
CA PRO A 195 -3.64 -1.22 7.71
C PRO A 195 -4.66 -0.11 7.43
N ASN A 196 -5.79 -0.07 8.14
CA ASN A 196 -6.76 1.04 8.09
C ASN A 196 -6.19 2.39 8.49
N LYS A 197 -5.07 2.41 9.22
CA LYS A 197 -4.42 3.64 9.64
C LYS A 197 -3.72 4.36 8.48
N ILE A 198 -3.36 3.64 7.43
CA ILE A 198 -2.71 4.22 6.24
C ILE A 198 -3.77 4.86 5.33
N GLN A 199 -3.59 6.13 5.02
CA GLN A 199 -4.48 6.93 4.18
C GLN A 199 -3.77 7.49 2.96
N VAL A 200 -4.56 7.87 1.94
CA VAL A 200 -4.04 8.59 0.78
C VAL A 200 -3.60 9.98 1.22
N GLY A 201 -2.33 10.30 1.00
CA GLY A 201 -1.68 11.52 1.48
C GLY A 201 -0.59 11.26 2.51
N ASP A 202 -0.60 10.12 3.18
CA ASP A 202 0.36 9.85 4.24
C ASP A 202 1.77 9.67 3.69
N ILE A 203 2.77 10.11 4.46
CA ILE A 203 4.17 9.85 4.18
C ILE A 203 4.57 8.55 4.87
N VAL A 204 5.11 7.61 4.09
CA VAL A 204 5.42 6.27 4.54
C VAL A 204 6.85 5.87 4.19
N GLU A 205 7.42 4.98 5.01
CA GLU A 205 8.53 4.11 4.65
C GLU A 205 7.96 2.74 4.25
N MET A 206 8.47 2.16 3.17
CA MET A 206 8.11 0.81 2.75
C MET A 206 9.36 -0.05 2.65
N HIS A 207 9.23 -1.30 3.09
CA HIS A 207 10.20 -2.33 2.76
C HIS A 207 9.68 -3.15 1.59
N VAL A 208 10.48 -3.19 0.52
CA VAL A 208 10.15 -3.86 -0.73
C VAL A 208 11.29 -4.81 -1.08
N SER A 209 10.96 -6.07 -1.34
CA SER A 209 11.90 -7.01 -1.93
C SER A 209 11.62 -7.21 -3.42
N PHE A 210 12.58 -7.80 -4.12
CA PHE A 210 12.46 -8.13 -5.53
C PHE A 210 12.65 -9.63 -5.72
N THR A 211 11.80 -10.23 -6.55
CA THR A 211 11.78 -11.66 -6.83
C THR A 211 11.55 -11.90 -8.31
N ALA A 212 12.20 -12.91 -8.89
CA ALA A 212 11.89 -13.38 -10.23
C ALA A 212 11.00 -14.62 -10.16
N VAL A 213 9.93 -14.60 -10.94
CA VAL A 213 9.00 -15.72 -11.09
C VAL A 213 8.96 -16.21 -12.54
N PRO A 214 8.81 -17.51 -12.79
CA PRO A 214 8.71 -18.08 -14.12
C PRO A 214 7.38 -17.70 -14.76
N LEU A 215 7.43 -17.46 -16.06
CA LEU A 215 6.29 -17.26 -16.94
C LEU A 215 6.23 -18.40 -17.97
N LYS A 216 5.08 -18.50 -18.65
CA LYS A 216 4.93 -19.41 -19.79
C LYS A 216 5.99 -19.12 -20.86
N GLY A 217 6.57 -20.20 -21.40
CA GLY A 217 7.56 -20.15 -22.48
C GLY A 217 8.97 -19.82 -22.01
N GLY A 218 9.38 -20.24 -20.81
CA GLY A 218 10.75 -20.10 -20.30
C GLY A 218 11.14 -18.69 -19.83
N ARG A 219 10.31 -17.68 -20.13
CA ARG A 219 10.52 -16.30 -19.69
C ARG A 219 10.41 -16.21 -18.18
N LYS A 220 11.16 -15.29 -17.57
CA LYS A 220 11.04 -14.94 -16.15
C LYS A 220 10.60 -13.49 -16.02
N LYS A 221 9.91 -13.16 -14.93
CA LYS A 221 9.46 -11.80 -14.63
C LYS A 221 9.92 -11.41 -13.24
N VAL A 222 10.64 -10.30 -13.14
CA VAL A 222 10.91 -9.65 -11.86
C VAL A 222 9.66 -8.94 -11.38
N VAL A 223 9.29 -9.16 -10.13
CA VAL A 223 8.19 -8.51 -9.42
C VAL A 223 8.72 -7.96 -8.11
N SER A 224 8.18 -6.82 -7.68
CA SER A 224 8.39 -6.32 -6.33
C SER A 224 7.36 -6.94 -5.39
N VAL A 225 7.78 -7.24 -4.17
CA VAL A 225 6.93 -7.75 -3.09
C VAL A 225 6.99 -6.76 -1.93
N LEU A 226 5.83 -6.30 -1.50
CA LEU A 226 5.69 -5.41 -0.37
C LEU A 226 5.78 -6.23 0.92
N ARG A 227 6.67 -5.86 1.84
CA ARG A 227 6.92 -6.60 3.10
C ARG A 227 6.46 -5.82 4.33
N SER A 228 6.63 -4.51 4.33
CA SER A 228 6.08 -3.66 5.38
C SER A 228 5.79 -2.24 4.91
N ILE A 229 4.90 -1.58 5.65
CA ILE A 229 4.60 -0.15 5.53
C ILE A 229 4.67 0.47 6.93
N THR A 230 5.43 1.55 7.05
CA THR A 230 5.53 2.35 8.27
C THR A 230 4.99 3.75 8.01
N LEU A 231 3.94 4.15 8.73
CA LEU A 231 3.46 5.53 8.76
C LEU A 231 4.49 6.43 9.46
N LEU A 232 5.02 7.41 8.73
CA LEU A 232 6.01 8.36 9.25
C LEU A 232 5.39 9.72 9.59
N ASP A 233 4.45 10.19 8.77
CA ASP A 233 3.71 11.43 8.97
C ASP A 233 2.33 11.38 8.28
N GLY A 234 1.28 11.71 9.04
CA GLY A 234 -0.10 11.88 8.53
C GLY A 234 -0.60 13.32 8.58
N ASN A 235 0.21 14.27 9.04
CA ASN A 235 -0.21 15.65 9.30
C ASN A 235 -0.65 16.36 8.02
N LEU A 236 0.05 16.13 6.91
CA LEU A 236 -0.34 16.71 5.62
C LEU A 236 -1.70 16.21 5.12
N THR A 237 -2.03 14.95 5.43
CA THR A 237 -3.33 14.37 5.13
C THR A 237 -4.41 15.03 5.98
N GLU A 238 -4.17 15.16 7.28
CA GLU A 238 -5.09 15.81 8.23
C GLU A 238 -5.36 17.28 7.86
N GLU A 239 -4.29 18.05 7.57
CA GLU A 239 -4.38 19.44 7.09
C GLU A 239 -5.27 19.55 5.84
N ALA A 240 -5.06 18.67 4.85
CA ALA A 240 -5.82 18.67 3.61
C ALA A 240 -7.29 18.29 3.83
N VAL A 241 -7.59 17.36 4.74
CA VAL A 241 -8.96 16.98 5.11
C VAL A 241 -9.67 18.12 5.83
N ALA A 242 -9.00 18.79 6.77
CA ALA A 242 -9.53 19.96 7.47
C ALA A 242 -9.81 21.13 6.53
N ALA A 243 -8.93 21.39 5.55
CA ALA A 243 -9.16 22.43 4.55
C ALA A 243 -10.42 22.17 3.71
N LYS A 244 -10.65 20.91 3.30
CA LYS A 244 -11.85 20.49 2.55
C LYS A 244 -13.12 20.64 3.37
N SER A 245 -13.10 20.21 4.63
CA SER A 245 -14.27 20.27 5.50
C SER A 245 -14.68 21.73 5.74
N ASN A 246 -13.72 22.63 5.96
CA ASN A 246 -13.97 24.05 6.14
C ASN A 246 -14.67 24.68 4.92
N ILE A 247 -14.23 24.36 3.70
CA ILE A 247 -14.88 24.86 2.47
C ILE A 247 -16.29 24.31 2.33
N ARG A 248 -16.51 23.02 2.63
CA ARG A 248 -17.84 22.42 2.59
C ARG A 248 -18.80 23.10 3.57
N ILE A 249 -18.31 23.41 4.79
CA ILE A 249 -19.09 24.13 5.80
C ILE A 249 -19.44 25.53 5.27
N GLN A 250 -18.47 26.29 4.75
CA GLN A 250 -18.70 27.61 4.17
C GLN A 250 -19.69 27.58 2.99
N ALA A 251 -19.59 26.59 2.09
CA ALA A 251 -20.52 26.44 0.98
C ALA A 251 -21.97 26.16 1.45
N SER A 252 -22.13 25.44 2.56
CA SER A 252 -23.45 25.15 3.14
C SER A 252 -24.07 26.33 3.90
N THR A 253 -23.27 27.25 4.43
CA THR A 253 -23.72 28.43 5.18
C THR A 253 -24.02 29.65 4.30
N LEU A 254 -23.58 29.66 3.04
CA LEU A 254 -23.97 30.66 2.06
C LEU A 254 -25.46 30.51 1.71
N LYS A 255 -26.30 31.42 2.23
CA LYS A 255 -27.72 31.52 1.87
C LYS A 255 -27.84 31.71 0.35
N ARG A 256 -28.49 30.77 -0.35
CA ARG A 256 -28.81 30.90 -1.78
C ARG A 256 -29.50 32.25 -2.01
N LYS A 257 -28.90 33.10 -2.85
CA LYS A 257 -29.49 34.38 -3.25
C LYS A 257 -30.80 34.06 -3.99
N LYS A 258 -31.94 34.30 -3.34
CA LYS A 258 -33.26 34.16 -3.96
C LYS A 258 -33.31 35.20 -5.08
N GLY A 259 -33.34 34.74 -6.32
CA GLY A 259 -33.46 35.63 -7.47
C GLY A 259 -34.70 36.50 -7.28
N VAL A 260 -34.49 37.81 -7.16
CA VAL A 260 -35.55 38.80 -7.29
C VAL A 260 -35.81 38.89 -8.79
N HIS A 261 -36.77 38.11 -9.28
CA HIS A 261 -37.52 38.54 -10.46
C HIS A 261 -38.70 39.35 -9.92
N GLU A 262 -38.75 40.59 -10.38
CA GLU A 262 -39.74 41.58 -10.01
C GLU A 262 -41.15 41.07 -10.27
N GLY A 263 -42.01 41.35 -9.29
CA GLY A 263 -43.45 41.55 -9.41
C GLY A 263 -44.20 40.72 -10.43
N GLU A 264 -44.66 39.54 -10.02
CA GLU A 264 -46.05 39.04 -10.14
C GLU A 264 -46.05 37.50 -10.14
N MET A 265 -47.04 36.89 -9.48
CA MET A 265 -47.25 35.43 -9.31
C MET A 265 -46.47 34.66 -8.22
N MET A 266 -46.04 35.28 -7.11
CA MET A 266 -45.41 34.54 -6.01
C MET A 266 -46.33 34.07 -4.86
N HIS A 267 -47.65 34.32 -4.92
CA HIS A 267 -48.55 33.96 -3.80
C HIS A 267 -49.24 32.59 -3.91
N GLU A 268 -49.28 31.95 -5.08
CA GLU A 268 -49.93 30.63 -5.22
C GLU A 268 -49.00 29.43 -5.05
N THR A 269 -47.74 29.54 -5.47
CA THR A 269 -46.84 28.37 -5.54
C THR A 269 -46.39 27.88 -4.15
N GLY A 270 -46.25 28.77 -3.17
CA GLY A 270 -45.85 28.41 -1.81
C GLY A 270 -46.91 27.64 -1.02
N ARG A 271 -48.20 27.86 -1.29
CA ARG A 271 -49.29 27.15 -0.59
C ARG A 271 -49.54 25.75 -1.13
N LYS A 272 -49.13 25.44 -2.37
CA LYS A 272 -49.29 24.10 -2.96
C LYS A 272 -48.33 23.05 -2.37
N PHE A 273 -47.15 23.45 -1.89
CA PHE A 273 -46.17 22.50 -1.34
C PHE A 273 -46.37 22.16 0.14
N SER A 274 -47.10 22.96 0.92
CA SER A 274 -47.36 22.67 2.34
C SER A 274 -48.46 21.62 2.58
N ARG A 275 -49.12 21.13 1.52
CA ARG A 275 -50.22 20.15 1.60
C ARG A 275 -49.87 18.75 1.11
N MET A 276 -48.63 18.49 0.73
CA MET A 276 -48.19 17.12 0.42
C MET A 276 -47.93 16.34 1.72
N ARG A 277 -48.91 15.53 2.14
CA ARG A 277 -48.69 14.44 3.11
C ARG A 277 -48.30 13.18 2.34
N ILE A 278 -47.16 12.60 2.69
CA ILE A 278 -46.73 11.29 2.23
C ILE A 278 -47.70 10.27 2.85
N ARG A 279 -48.36 9.45 2.02
CA ARG A 279 -49.15 8.32 2.52
C ARG A 279 -48.20 7.24 3.01
N GLU A 280 -48.34 6.81 4.26
CA GLU A 280 -47.67 5.62 4.75
C GLU A 280 -48.25 4.37 4.05
N PRO A 281 -47.41 3.41 3.64
CA PRO A 281 -47.88 2.18 3.01
C PRO A 281 -48.62 1.30 4.03
N GLU A 282 -49.80 0.81 3.67
CA GLU A 282 -50.57 -0.13 4.50
C GLU A 282 -49.83 -1.48 4.68
N PRO A 283 -49.88 -2.09 5.87
CA PRO A 283 -49.26 -3.38 6.12
C PRO A 283 -50.01 -4.49 5.37
N THR A 284 -49.30 -5.17 4.48
CA THR A 284 -49.72 -6.40 3.82
C THR A 284 -50.02 -7.48 4.86
N LYS A 285 -51.31 -7.74 5.11
CA LYS A 285 -51.73 -8.94 5.85
C LYS A 285 -51.53 -10.18 4.99
N SER A 286 -50.71 -11.07 5.51
CA SER A 286 -50.50 -12.45 5.11
C SER A 286 -51.82 -13.21 4.96
N LEU A 287 -52.02 -13.85 3.80
CA LEU A 287 -52.99 -14.93 3.63
C LEU A 287 -52.31 -16.26 3.96
N SER A 288 -52.71 -16.84 5.10
CA SER A 288 -52.59 -18.27 5.40
C SER A 288 -54.00 -18.82 5.50
N THR A 289 -54.49 -19.54 4.50
CA THR A 289 -54.68 -21.01 4.46
C THR A 289 -55.19 -21.39 3.08
#